data_AF-A0A3D5JBB7-F1
#
_entry.id   AF-A0A3D5JBB7-F1
#
_cell.length_a   1.000
_cell.length_b   1.000
_cell.length_c   1.000
_cell.angle_alpha   90.00
_cell.angle_beta   90.00
_cell.angle_gamma   90.00
#
_symmetry.space_group_name_H-M   'P 1'
#
loop_
_entity.id
_entity.type
_entity.pdbx_description
1 polymer ?
#
loop_
_entity_poly.entity_id
_entity_poly.type
_entity_poly.pdbx_seq_one_letter_code
_entity_poly.pdbx_strand_id
1 'polypeptide(L)'
;MFEFEWLESEDEFLEKLKLAKHRLPKLFSRYTKQLRLLLQAEHKTRDTIRQYSKSANDLSCLQDHLQTLVPNNFVAKLPYLRWAYVQRYLKGIRVRAERLDHNSVKDEEKNLQLRPWLEVYQELKLMELNWNQRKNLYEFFWLLEEYRVSLFAPELKTSMPISVKRFTRFLEEHFPEASLVVA
;
A
#
# COMPACT_ATOMS: atom_id res chain seq x y z
N MET A 1 5.76 19.40 2.77
CA MET A 1 6.01 19.86 1.37
C MET A 1 6.26 21.37 1.32
N PHE A 2 5.73 22.11 2.29
CA PHE A 2 6.41 23.26 2.87
C PHE A 2 6.51 22.97 4.36
N GLU A 3 7.73 22.79 4.87
CA GLU A 3 7.99 22.74 6.31
C GLU A 3 8.48 24.15 6.65
N PHE A 4 7.55 24.98 7.09
CA PHE A 4 7.88 26.30 7.58
C PHE A 4 7.62 26.29 9.08
N GLU A 5 8.58 26.81 9.84
CA GLU A 5 8.34 27.25 11.21
C GLU A 5 7.28 28.36 11.20
N TRP A 6 6.68 28.63 12.36
CA TRP A 6 5.71 29.71 12.48
C TRP A 6 6.35 31.03 12.05
N LEU A 7 5.67 31.79 11.19
CA LEU A 7 6.19 33.03 10.63
C LEU A 7 5.98 34.16 11.64
N GLU A 8 7.03 34.93 11.93
CA GLU A 8 7.01 35.94 13.00
C GLU A 8 6.98 37.38 12.45
N SER A 9 7.20 37.58 11.14
CA SER A 9 7.18 38.90 10.51
C SER A 9 6.49 38.93 9.12
N GLU A 10 6.06 40.14 8.73
CA GLU A 10 5.49 40.41 7.41
C GLU A 10 6.51 40.17 6.29
N ASP A 11 7.77 40.56 6.50
CA ASP A 11 8.85 40.36 5.53
C ASP A 11 9.13 38.88 5.28
N GLU A 12 9.19 38.07 6.35
CA GLU A 12 9.30 36.61 6.24
C GLU A 12 8.13 36.01 5.46
N PHE A 13 6.90 36.46 5.74
CA PHE A 13 5.72 36.01 5.00
C PHE A 13 5.83 36.32 3.51
N LEU A 14 6.23 37.55 3.14
CA LEU A 14 6.38 37.96 1.75
C LEU A 14 7.48 37.18 1.03
N GLU A 15 8.59 36.87 1.69
CA GLU A 15 9.64 36.01 1.13
C GLU A 15 9.15 34.58 0.89
N LYS A 16 8.50 33.96 1.87
CA LYS A 16 7.95 32.61 1.73
C LYS A 16 6.86 32.55 0.67
N LEU A 17 6.05 33.60 0.54
CA LEU A 17 5.02 33.71 -0.50
C LEU A 17 5.64 33.79 -1.91
N LYS A 18 6.73 34.54 -2.10
CA LYS A 18 7.49 34.53 -3.37
C LYS A 18 8.04 33.14 -3.68
N LEU A 19 8.65 32.48 -2.68
CA LEU A 19 9.18 31.12 -2.81
C LEU A 19 8.09 30.10 -3.17
N ALA A 20 6.94 30.18 -2.50
CA ALA A 20 5.78 29.33 -2.76
C ALA A 20 5.26 29.53 -4.18
N LYS A 21 5.06 30.78 -4.63
CA LYS A 21 4.63 31.10 -6.00
C LYS A 21 5.57 30.50 -7.05
N HIS A 22 6.88 30.53 -6.83
CA HIS A 22 7.86 29.96 -7.75
C HIS A 22 7.88 28.41 -7.72
N ARG A 23 7.69 27.80 -6.55
CA ARG A 23 7.75 26.33 -6.39
C ARG A 23 6.44 25.63 -6.75
N LEU A 24 5.29 26.27 -6.55
CA LEU A 24 3.97 25.68 -6.73
C LEU A 24 3.75 25.09 -8.13
N PRO A 25 4.12 25.75 -9.25
CA PRO A 25 3.93 25.18 -10.59
C PRO A 25 4.70 23.87 -10.79
N LYS A 26 5.95 23.79 -10.30
CA LYS A 26 6.77 22.58 -10.38
C LYS A 26 6.19 21.46 -9.53
N LEU A 27 5.74 21.78 -8.32
CA LEU A 27 5.08 20.81 -7.43
C LEU A 27 3.78 20.29 -8.04
N PHE A 28 2.96 21.17 -8.61
CA PHE A 28 1.72 20.82 -9.27
C PHE A 28 1.97 19.92 -10.49
N SER A 29 2.94 20.26 -11.33
CA SER A 29 3.35 19.43 -12.47
C SER A 29 3.82 18.03 -12.02
N ARG A 30 4.63 17.96 -10.95
CA ARG A 30 5.08 16.67 -10.40
C ARG A 30 3.92 15.85 -9.84
N TYR A 31 3.03 16.49 -9.08
CA TYR A 31 1.87 15.85 -8.48
C TYR A 31 0.90 15.32 -9.53
N THR A 32 0.52 16.14 -10.52
CA THR A 32 -0.37 15.74 -11.62
C THR A 32 0.22 14.62 -12.46
N LYS A 33 1.53 14.64 -12.75
CA LYS A 33 2.21 13.53 -13.42
C LYS A 33 2.11 12.24 -12.62
N GLN A 34 2.40 12.28 -11.32
CA GLN A 34 2.34 11.07 -10.48
C GLN A 34 0.92 10.56 -10.29
N LEU A 35 -0.07 11.46 -10.17
CA LEU A 35 -1.48 11.10 -10.07
C LEU A 35 -1.91 10.36 -11.34
N ARG A 36 -1.56 10.90 -12.52
CA ARG A 36 -1.85 10.26 -13.81
C ARG A 36 -1.23 8.86 -13.90
N LEU A 37 0.03 8.71 -13.52
CA LEU A 37 0.71 7.40 -13.53
C LEU A 37 0.03 6.39 -12.61
N LEU A 38 -0.39 6.82 -11.41
CA LEU A 38 -1.08 5.97 -10.46
C LEU A 38 -2.47 5.56 -10.97
N LEU A 39 -3.24 6.49 -11.54
CA LEU A 39 -4.54 6.19 -12.15
C LEU A 39 -4.42 5.24 -13.34
N GLN A 40 -3.42 5.43 -14.20
CA GLN A 40 -3.14 4.51 -15.31
C GLN A 40 -2.75 3.12 -14.80
N ALA A 41 -1.96 3.05 -13.72
CA ALA A 41 -1.59 1.78 -13.11
C ALA A 41 -2.80 1.07 -12.50
N GLU A 42 -3.70 1.80 -11.84
CA GLU A 42 -4.95 1.27 -11.27
C GLU A 42 -5.84 0.71 -12.38
N HIS A 43 -6.10 1.50 -13.43
CA HIS A 43 -6.95 1.11 -14.54
C HIS A 43 -6.41 -0.14 -15.24
N LYS A 44 -5.10 -0.16 -15.55
CA LYS A 44 -4.45 -1.32 -16.14
C LYS A 44 -4.56 -2.56 -15.23
N THR A 45 -4.43 -2.39 -13.92
CA THR A 45 -4.59 -3.51 -12.98
C THR A 45 -6.02 -4.04 -12.97
N ARG A 46 -7.02 -3.16 -12.96
CA ARG A 46 -8.43 -3.54 -13.07
C ARG A 46 -8.73 -4.32 -14.34
N ASP A 47 -8.21 -3.86 -15.49
CA ASP A 47 -8.39 -4.55 -16.77
C ASP A 47 -7.67 -5.90 -16.79
N THR A 48 -6.48 -5.99 -16.22
CA THR A 48 -5.73 -7.26 -16.13
C THR A 48 -6.49 -8.28 -15.29
N ILE A 49 -7.03 -7.88 -14.13
CA ILE A 49 -7.85 -8.77 -13.30
C ILE A 49 -9.05 -9.30 -14.08
N ARG A 50 -9.72 -8.43 -14.87
CA ARG A 50 -10.86 -8.84 -15.72
C ARG A 50 -10.44 -9.75 -16.88
N GLN A 51 -9.28 -9.51 -17.47
CA GLN A 51 -8.78 -10.30 -18.59
C GLN A 51 -8.58 -11.77 -18.21
N TYR A 52 -8.02 -12.02 -17.02
CA TYR A 52 -7.75 -13.36 -16.51
C TYR A 52 -8.96 -13.97 -15.75
N SER A 53 -10.15 -13.35 -15.83
CA SER A 53 -11.34 -13.75 -15.04
C SER A 53 -12.27 -14.79 -15.65
N LYS A 54 -11.75 -15.76 -16.39
CA LYS A 54 -12.60 -16.76 -17.07
C LYS A 54 -13.35 -17.71 -16.12
N SER A 55 -12.97 -17.79 -14.85
CA SER A 55 -13.68 -18.53 -13.80
C SER A 55 -14.09 -17.58 -12.66
N ALA A 56 -15.38 -17.50 -12.37
CA ALA A 56 -16.00 -16.41 -11.59
C ALA A 56 -15.65 -16.34 -10.09
N ASN A 57 -14.97 -17.34 -9.51
CA ASN A 57 -14.79 -17.45 -8.05
C ASN A 57 -13.40 -17.15 -7.49
N ASP A 58 -12.34 -17.03 -8.31
CA ASP A 58 -10.96 -16.97 -7.78
C ASP A 58 -10.37 -15.55 -7.68
N LEU A 59 -11.07 -14.51 -8.16
CA LEU A 59 -10.50 -13.17 -8.35
C LEU A 59 -11.08 -12.06 -7.48
N SER A 60 -12.08 -12.36 -6.65
CA SER A 60 -12.61 -11.41 -5.66
C SER A 60 -11.48 -10.89 -4.76
N CYS A 61 -10.57 -11.78 -4.36
CA CYS A 61 -9.42 -11.42 -3.52
C CYS A 61 -8.49 -10.37 -4.17
N LEU A 62 -8.30 -10.42 -5.49
CA LEU A 62 -7.47 -9.44 -6.21
C LEU A 62 -8.19 -8.10 -6.38
N GLN A 63 -9.51 -8.13 -6.57
CA GLN A 63 -10.33 -6.92 -6.63
C GLN A 63 -10.38 -6.21 -5.27
N ASP A 64 -10.56 -6.96 -4.18
CA ASP A 64 -10.54 -6.44 -2.81
C ASP A 64 -9.16 -5.86 -2.47
N HIS A 65 -8.09 -6.51 -2.92
CA HIS A 65 -6.73 -6.00 -2.74
C HIS A 65 -6.51 -4.69 -3.52
N LEU A 66 -6.96 -4.61 -4.78
CA LEU A 66 -6.93 -3.38 -5.57
C LEU A 66 -7.69 -2.25 -4.87
N GLN A 67 -8.91 -2.52 -4.40
CA GLN A 67 -9.77 -1.54 -3.73
C GLN A 67 -9.17 -1.07 -2.40
N THR A 68 -8.43 -1.93 -1.70
CA THR A 68 -7.73 -1.58 -0.46
C THR A 68 -6.55 -0.64 -0.73
N LEU A 69 -5.76 -0.90 -1.79
CA LEU A 69 -4.63 -0.05 -2.17
C LEU A 69 -5.05 1.31 -2.72
N VAL A 70 -6.11 1.32 -3.56
CA VAL A 70 -6.58 2.51 -4.28
C VAL A 70 -8.10 2.62 -4.16
N PRO A 71 -8.63 3.03 -2.99
CA PRO A 71 -10.06 3.30 -2.85
C PRO A 71 -10.49 4.51 -3.67
N ASN A 72 -11.78 4.70 -3.91
CA ASN A 72 -12.31 5.83 -4.72
C ASN A 72 -11.83 7.21 -4.26
N ASN A 73 -11.53 7.37 -2.96
CA ASN A 73 -11.00 8.59 -2.36
C ASN A 73 -9.52 8.50 -1.97
N PHE A 74 -8.73 7.66 -2.65
CA PHE A 74 -7.32 7.44 -2.30
C PHE A 74 -6.50 8.73 -2.30
N VAL A 75 -6.83 9.71 -3.14
CA VAL A 75 -6.08 10.99 -3.21
C VAL A 75 -6.08 11.72 -1.86
N ALA A 76 -7.17 11.62 -1.10
CA ALA A 76 -7.30 12.22 0.23
C ALA A 76 -6.66 11.38 1.34
N LYS A 77 -6.57 10.05 1.16
CA LYS A 77 -6.14 9.10 2.21
C LYS A 77 -4.70 8.63 2.07
N LEU A 78 -4.19 8.53 0.85
CA LEU A 78 -2.89 7.96 0.52
C LEU A 78 -1.85 9.07 0.42
N PRO A 79 -0.84 9.10 1.33
CA PRO A 79 0.23 10.07 1.27
C PRO A 79 0.96 10.03 -0.08
N TYR A 80 1.24 11.20 -0.64
CA TYR A 80 1.94 11.35 -1.92
C TYR A 80 3.23 10.52 -2.00
N LEU A 81 3.98 10.42 -0.90
CA LEU A 81 5.23 9.65 -0.83
C LEU A 81 5.03 8.14 -1.05
N ARG A 82 3.84 7.62 -0.80
CA ARG A 82 3.51 6.19 -0.98
C ARG A 82 3.09 5.86 -2.42
N TRP A 83 2.80 6.85 -3.28
CA TRP A 83 2.23 6.61 -4.61
C TRP A 83 3.12 5.76 -5.51
N ALA A 84 4.45 5.97 -5.47
CA ALA A 84 5.39 5.16 -6.24
C ALA A 84 5.41 3.69 -5.78
N TYR A 85 5.31 3.45 -4.47
CA TYR A 85 5.22 2.11 -3.90
C TYR A 85 3.90 1.44 -4.31
N VAL A 86 2.79 2.17 -4.26
CA VAL A 86 1.48 1.65 -4.70
C VAL A 86 1.51 1.27 -6.17
N GLN A 87 2.12 2.05 -7.06
CA GLN A 87 2.27 1.66 -8.47
C GLN A 87 3.00 0.31 -8.63
N ARG A 88 4.00 0.03 -7.77
CA ARG A 88 4.69 -1.27 -7.74
C ARG A 88 3.78 -2.38 -7.20
N TYR A 89 3.03 -2.13 -6.14
CA TYR A 89 2.08 -3.13 -5.59
C TYR A 89 0.98 -3.48 -6.60
N LEU A 90 0.46 -2.48 -7.32
CA LEU A 90 -0.47 -2.68 -8.43
C LEU A 90 0.14 -3.53 -9.55
N LYS A 91 1.44 -3.39 -9.84
CA LYS A 91 2.15 -4.29 -10.76
C LYS A 91 2.24 -5.71 -10.19
N GLY A 92 2.44 -5.87 -8.89
CA GLY A 92 2.42 -7.16 -8.21
C GLY A 92 1.07 -7.87 -8.34
N ILE A 93 -0.04 -7.15 -8.21
CA ILE A 93 -1.39 -7.70 -8.43
C ILE A 93 -1.53 -8.24 -9.86
N ARG A 94 -1.07 -7.50 -10.87
CA ARG A 94 -1.12 -7.96 -12.28
C ARG A 94 -0.32 -9.23 -12.50
N VAL A 95 0.90 -9.30 -11.98
CA VAL A 95 1.73 -10.50 -12.04
C VAL A 95 1.05 -11.69 -11.34
N ARG A 96 0.41 -11.45 -10.19
CA ARG A 96 -0.35 -12.49 -9.50
C ARG A 96 -1.53 -12.98 -10.34
N ALA A 97 -2.30 -12.07 -10.95
CA ALA A 97 -3.43 -12.42 -11.81
C ALA A 97 -3.00 -13.31 -12.98
N GLU A 98 -1.91 -12.96 -13.66
CA GLU A 98 -1.31 -13.76 -14.74
C GLU A 98 -0.89 -15.16 -14.24
N ARG A 99 -0.20 -15.24 -13.10
CA ARG A 99 0.29 -16.51 -12.55
C ARG A 99 -0.82 -17.40 -12.01
N LEU A 100 -1.86 -16.81 -11.43
CA LEU A 100 -3.03 -17.51 -10.91
C LEU A 100 -3.79 -18.22 -12.04
N ASP A 101 -3.95 -17.55 -13.20
CA ASP A 101 -4.55 -18.13 -14.40
C ASP A 101 -3.76 -19.35 -14.92
N HIS A 102 -2.43 -19.30 -14.82
CA HIS A 102 -1.55 -20.38 -15.27
C HIS A 102 -1.41 -21.54 -14.28
N ASN A 103 -1.37 -21.27 -12.97
CA ASN A 103 -1.17 -22.30 -11.95
C ASN A 103 -1.77 -21.87 -10.60
N SER A 104 -3.03 -22.21 -10.39
CA SER A 104 -3.78 -21.89 -9.18
C SER A 104 -3.28 -22.59 -7.93
N VAL A 105 -2.81 -23.84 -8.04
CA VAL A 105 -2.27 -24.62 -6.91
C VAL A 105 -1.08 -23.91 -6.28
N LYS A 106 -0.14 -23.43 -7.11
CA LYS A 106 1.04 -22.70 -6.64
C LYS A 106 0.71 -21.30 -6.09
N ASP A 107 -0.34 -20.66 -6.58
CA ASP A 107 -0.83 -19.42 -5.96
C ASP A 107 -1.39 -19.71 -4.57
N GLU A 108 -2.18 -20.77 -4.43
CA GLU A 108 -2.80 -21.15 -3.15
C GLU A 108 -1.76 -21.55 -2.10
N GLU A 109 -0.70 -22.29 -2.47
CA GLU A 109 0.43 -22.57 -1.56
C GLU A 109 1.08 -21.30 -0.97
N LYS A 110 1.14 -20.23 -1.74
CA LYS A 110 1.63 -18.92 -1.28
C LYS A 110 0.56 -18.16 -0.51
N ASN A 111 -0.69 -18.29 -0.92
CA ASN A 111 -1.83 -17.67 -0.26
C ASN A 111 -2.00 -18.19 1.18
N LEU A 112 -1.78 -19.49 1.40
CA LEU A 112 -1.75 -20.11 2.74
C LEU A 112 -0.69 -19.48 3.66
N GLN A 113 0.45 -19.02 3.11
CA GLN A 113 1.48 -18.33 3.90
C GLN A 113 1.11 -16.87 4.20
N LEU A 114 0.24 -16.26 3.39
CA LEU A 114 -0.22 -14.88 3.55
C LEU A 114 -1.42 -14.77 4.49
N ARG A 115 -2.34 -15.74 4.42
CA ARG A 115 -3.65 -15.70 5.08
C ARG A 115 -3.58 -15.40 6.60
N PRO A 116 -2.72 -16.03 7.41
CA PRO A 116 -2.65 -15.74 8.85
C PRO A 116 -2.38 -14.26 9.14
N TRP A 117 -1.54 -13.61 8.34
CA TRP A 117 -1.20 -12.19 8.52
C TRP A 117 -2.32 -11.25 8.09
N LEU A 118 -3.15 -11.68 7.14
CA LEU A 118 -4.36 -10.93 6.77
C LEU A 118 -5.43 -11.04 7.85
N GLU A 119 -5.59 -12.21 8.46
CA GLU A 119 -6.51 -12.43 9.58
C GLU A 119 -6.12 -11.53 10.76
N VAL A 120 -4.85 -11.56 11.17
CA VAL A 120 -4.32 -10.65 12.20
C VAL A 120 -4.58 -9.19 11.85
N TYR A 121 -4.34 -8.77 10.60
CA TYR A 121 -4.62 -7.39 10.19
C TYR A 121 -6.09 -7.02 10.31
N GLN A 122 -7.02 -7.91 9.96
CA GLN A 122 -8.45 -7.64 10.10
C GLN A 122 -8.86 -7.59 11.57
N GLU A 123 -8.35 -8.47 12.42
CA GLU A 123 -8.59 -8.44 13.87
C GLU A 123 -8.12 -7.11 14.46
N LEU A 124 -6.89 -6.70 14.19
CA LEU A 124 -6.34 -5.41 14.65
C LEU A 124 -7.17 -4.20 14.16
N LYS A 125 -7.76 -4.27 12.96
CA LYS A 125 -8.64 -3.20 12.46
C LYS A 125 -9.95 -3.06 13.23
N LEU A 126 -10.43 -4.13 13.86
CA LEU A 126 -11.66 -4.14 14.64
C LEU A 126 -11.44 -3.71 16.09
N MET A 127 -10.19 -3.70 16.56
CA MET A 127 -9.83 -3.28 17.91
C MET A 127 -9.93 -1.75 18.09
N GLU A 128 -10.18 -1.33 19.33
CA GLU A 128 -10.05 0.07 19.71
C GLU A 128 -8.58 0.46 19.87
N LEU A 129 -8.04 1.12 18.85
CA LEU A 129 -6.63 1.51 18.81
C LEU A 129 -6.43 2.98 19.17
N ASN A 130 -5.44 3.24 20.03
CA ASN A 130 -4.92 4.58 20.27
C ASN A 130 -4.13 5.12 19.05
N TRP A 131 -3.71 6.38 19.07
CA TRP A 131 -3.05 7.02 17.93
C TRP A 131 -1.76 6.30 17.48
N ASN A 132 -0.91 5.89 18.44
CA ASN A 132 0.33 5.16 18.13
C ASN A 132 0.03 3.81 17.51
N GLN A 133 -0.93 3.05 18.06
CA GLN A 133 -1.35 1.77 17.51
C GLN A 133 -1.95 1.92 16.11
N ARG A 134 -2.73 2.96 15.82
CA ARG A 134 -3.24 3.23 14.47
C ARG A 134 -2.12 3.49 13.47
N LYS A 135 -1.08 4.24 13.88
CA LYS A 135 0.11 4.44 13.06
C LYS A 135 0.85 3.12 12.81
N ASN A 136 0.99 2.28 13.82
CA ASN A 136 1.62 0.97 13.68
C ASN A 136 0.81 0.03 12.80
N LEU A 137 -0.52 0.06 12.88
CA LEU A 137 -1.40 -0.70 11.99
C LEU A 137 -1.24 -0.25 10.52
N TYR A 138 -1.06 1.05 10.30
CA TYR A 138 -0.77 1.60 8.98
C TYR A 138 0.60 1.14 8.44
N GLU A 139 1.63 1.07 9.28
CA GLU A 139 2.92 0.50 8.88
C GLU A 139 2.84 -1.01 8.65
N PHE A 140 2.09 -1.75 9.46
CA PHE A 140 1.83 -3.18 9.27
C PHE A 140 1.18 -3.47 7.92
N PHE A 141 0.21 -2.64 7.51
CA PHE A 141 -0.37 -2.70 6.18
C PHE A 141 0.69 -2.66 5.08
N TRP A 142 1.67 -1.76 5.18
CA TRP A 142 2.74 -1.68 4.18
C TRP A 142 3.70 -2.87 4.22
N LEU A 143 3.93 -3.47 5.40
CA LEU A 143 4.70 -4.71 5.52
C LEU A 143 3.98 -5.87 4.82
N LEU A 144 2.65 -5.95 4.92
CA LEU A 144 1.85 -6.93 4.18
C LEU A 144 2.00 -6.76 2.66
N GLU A 145 2.01 -5.52 2.17
CA GLU A 145 2.18 -5.25 0.75
C GLU A 145 3.58 -5.65 0.23
N GLU A 146 4.63 -5.40 1.02
CA GLU A 146 5.97 -5.90 0.70
C GLU A 146 6.01 -7.43 0.69
N TYR A 147 5.32 -8.08 1.64
CA TYR A 147 5.26 -9.54 1.70
C TYR A 147 4.51 -10.14 0.52
N ARG A 148 3.39 -9.55 0.13
CA ARG A 148 2.68 -9.89 -1.11
C ARG A 148 3.60 -9.81 -2.33
N VAL A 149 4.40 -8.75 -2.45
CA VAL A 149 5.39 -8.66 -3.54
C VAL A 149 6.42 -9.79 -3.44
N SER A 150 6.96 -10.08 -2.27
CA SER A 150 7.95 -11.17 -2.12
C SER A 150 7.40 -12.54 -2.51
N LEU A 151 6.14 -12.83 -2.16
CA LEU A 151 5.51 -14.12 -2.46
C LEU A 151 5.11 -14.22 -3.93
N PHE A 152 4.40 -13.22 -4.45
CA PHE A 152 3.69 -13.34 -5.73
C PHE A 152 4.45 -12.72 -6.90
N ALA A 153 5.36 -11.78 -6.66
CA ALA A 153 6.08 -11.05 -7.71
C ALA A 153 7.52 -10.67 -7.30
N PRO A 154 8.38 -11.63 -6.90
CA PRO A 154 9.73 -11.37 -6.39
C PRO A 154 10.62 -10.59 -7.39
N GLU A 155 10.36 -10.72 -8.69
CA GLU A 155 11.05 -9.96 -9.73
C GLU A 155 10.90 -8.44 -9.61
N LEU A 156 9.87 -7.95 -8.90
CA LEU A 156 9.64 -6.53 -8.69
C LEU A 156 10.54 -5.93 -7.60
N LYS A 157 11.18 -6.79 -6.80
CA LYS A 157 11.99 -6.46 -5.63
C LYS A 157 11.21 -5.70 -4.54
N THR A 158 11.43 -6.09 -3.29
CA THR A 158 10.88 -5.37 -2.15
C THR A 158 11.72 -4.14 -1.84
N SER A 159 11.12 -3.11 -1.23
CA SER A 159 11.91 -1.94 -0.78
C SER A 159 12.70 -2.25 0.49
N MET A 160 12.27 -3.28 1.21
CA MET A 160 12.87 -3.80 2.43
C MET A 160 12.67 -5.32 2.48
N PRO A 161 13.63 -6.09 3.00
CA PRO A 161 13.44 -7.52 3.19
C PRO A 161 12.32 -7.74 4.22
N ILE A 162 11.39 -8.63 3.90
CA ILE A 162 10.25 -8.98 4.73
C ILE A 162 10.19 -10.51 4.87
N SER A 163 9.89 -10.97 6.08
CA SER A 163 9.79 -12.38 6.44
C SER A 163 8.79 -12.56 7.56
N VAL A 164 8.33 -13.80 7.76
CA VAL A 164 7.45 -14.18 8.89
C VAL A 164 7.99 -13.67 10.22
N LYS A 165 9.29 -13.89 10.49
CA LYS A 165 9.96 -13.43 11.72
C LYS A 165 9.84 -11.91 11.94
N ARG A 166 9.80 -11.13 10.87
CA ARG A 166 9.66 -9.68 10.94
C ARG A 166 8.24 -9.26 11.32
N PHE A 167 7.22 -9.98 10.85
CA PHE A 167 5.84 -9.76 11.29
C PHE A 167 5.66 -10.10 12.77
N THR A 168 6.13 -11.27 13.20
CA THR A 168 6.03 -11.69 14.61
C THR A 168 6.64 -10.64 15.54
N ARG A 169 7.87 -10.21 15.25
CA ARG A 169 8.55 -9.17 16.05
C ARG A 169 7.78 -7.85 16.06
N PHE A 170 7.26 -7.42 14.90
CA PHE A 170 6.49 -6.19 14.79
C PHE A 170 5.22 -6.24 15.65
N LEU A 171 4.52 -7.37 15.65
CA LEU A 171 3.33 -7.57 16.46
C LEU A 171 3.67 -7.63 17.96
N GLU A 172 4.71 -8.36 18.36
CA GLU A 172 5.19 -8.39 19.76
C GLU A 172 5.53 -6.98 20.29
N GLU A 173 6.16 -6.14 19.46
CA GLU A 173 6.59 -4.80 19.86
C GLU A 173 5.44 -3.78 19.94
N HIS A 174 4.44 -3.90 19.05
CA HIS A 174 3.43 -2.86 18.86
C HIS A 174 2.01 -3.26 19.24
N PHE A 175 1.74 -4.56 19.35
CA PHE A 175 0.44 -5.15 19.67
C PHE A 175 0.60 -6.36 20.61
N PRO A 176 1.23 -6.20 21.80
CA PRO A 176 1.52 -7.32 22.69
C PRO A 176 0.26 -8.03 23.25
N GLU A 177 -0.87 -7.35 23.26
CA GLU A 177 -2.17 -7.87 23.72
C GLU A 177 -2.99 -8.54 22.62
N ALA A 178 -2.60 -8.36 21.34
CA ALA A 178 -3.25 -9.09 20.26
C ALA A 178 -2.80 -10.54 20.38
N SER A 179 -3.74 -11.45 20.62
CA SER A 179 -3.47 -12.89 20.68
C SER A 179 -2.65 -13.28 19.45
N LEU A 180 -1.36 -13.54 19.65
CA LEU A 180 -0.42 -14.00 18.62
C LEU A 180 -0.77 -15.45 18.27
N VAL A 181 -1.94 -15.69 17.70
CA VAL A 181 -2.30 -16.99 17.14
C VAL A 181 -1.68 -17.05 15.75
N VAL A 182 -0.35 -17.13 15.72
CA VAL A 182 0.37 -17.62 14.55
C VAL A 182 1.18 -18.82 15.03
N ALA A 183 0.49 -19.96 15.10
CA ALA A 183 1.11 -21.27 15.26
C ALA A 183 1.88 -21.67 14.00
#